data_AF-A0A399ZYV8-F1
#
_entry.id   AF-A0A399ZYV8-F1
#
_cell.length_a   1.000
_cell.length_b   1.000
_cell.length_c   1.000
_cell.angle_alpha   90.00
_cell.angle_beta   90.00
_cell.angle_gamma   90.00
#
_symmetry.space_group_name_H-M   'P 1'
#
loop_
_entity.id
_entity.type
_entity.pdbx_description
1 polymer ?
#
loop_
_entity_poly.entity_id
_entity_poly.type
_entity_poly.pdbx_seq_one_letter_code
_entity_poly.pdbx_strand_id
1 'polypeptide(L)'
;MQCVARVKINFRYFCILFAVFTVTALLLWPEVAWAHKRHEMVSPAGLRALEGLLGDEELCGPGGYRIEGTDLCTHGTDMSPTDEELAYAELALDRTALPVTTVCIGDGQSGKRVQVLYVRASDRPDRYATSLNMIRRIAIDVGFLYDASAYVTGGNRLVNYVVTPACEIDVLAVEIPQGADANLAATIVALSALGYNSPDRKYLIFMESTVYCGIATVVNDTQPGPAHRSNHRTGYARVDRSCWNVVTAAHELTHTLGGVQHSSPNSTGSWHCTDQYDVMCYSDAPYYPAVFMVCKDAEFGSLLDCNNDDYFHTNPPPGSYLATHWNVTDSDFLIHFDHLAPDADAILRVTPNNANTSHRDEYRLWIEMIGGEAVEQLFNSVGFYQGDQLLATITDGLFETAWLPPEPGDYLIKARLYTPEGTRVFEELRVTVPQKAVVPNALYLPMIQLN
;
A
#
# COMPACT_ATOMS: atom_id res chain seq x y z
N MET A 1 -73.14 -23.59 28.47
CA MET A 1 -74.11 -24.69 28.24
C MET A 1 -74.02 -25.09 26.77
N GLN A 2 -73.74 -26.39 26.49
CA GLN A 2 -73.87 -27.12 25.20
C GLN A 2 -72.94 -26.65 24.05
N CYS A 3 -71.94 -27.37 23.48
CA CYS A 3 -71.78 -28.79 23.04
C CYS A 3 -72.92 -29.19 22.07
N VAL A 4 -72.79 -29.64 20.81
CA VAL A 4 -71.94 -30.64 20.09
C VAL A 4 -72.28 -30.46 18.57
N ALA A 5 -71.44 -30.66 17.54
CA ALA A 5 -71.09 -31.94 16.88
C ALA A 5 -70.22 -31.65 15.62
N ARG A 6 -68.97 -32.13 15.53
CA ARG A 6 -68.53 -33.37 14.83
C ARG A 6 -69.02 -33.56 13.39
N VAL A 7 -68.10 -33.41 12.43
CA VAL A 7 -67.87 -34.43 11.38
C VAL A 7 -66.35 -34.51 11.11
N LYS A 8 -65.77 -35.69 11.33
CA LYS A 8 -64.45 -36.11 10.82
C LYS A 8 -64.70 -36.95 9.58
N ILE A 9 -64.09 -36.61 8.46
CA ILE A 9 -63.85 -37.53 7.35
C ILE A 9 -62.36 -37.41 6.98
N ASN A 10 -61.61 -38.47 7.27
CA ASN A 10 -60.30 -38.73 6.70
C ASN A 10 -60.50 -39.67 5.51
N PHE A 11 -59.88 -39.41 4.36
CA PHE A 11 -58.79 -40.23 3.81
C PHE A 11 -58.48 -39.83 2.34
N ARG A 12 -57.21 -39.47 2.12
CA ARG A 12 -56.38 -39.69 0.92
C ARG A 12 -56.97 -39.33 -0.44
N TYR A 13 -56.43 -38.26 -1.03
CA TYR A 13 -55.82 -38.17 -2.38
C TYR A 13 -55.85 -36.69 -2.80
N PHE A 14 -54.81 -35.92 -2.46
CA PHE A 14 -54.39 -34.73 -3.20
C PHE A 14 -52.98 -34.36 -2.72
N CYS A 15 -51.99 -35.11 -3.21
CA CYS A 15 -50.63 -34.60 -3.34
C CYS A 15 -50.54 -34.01 -4.75
N ILE A 16 -49.74 -32.95 -4.86
CA ILE A 16 -49.41 -32.16 -6.05
C ILE A 16 -50.21 -30.85 -6.13
N LEU A 17 -49.45 -29.75 -6.17
CA LEU A 17 -49.82 -28.33 -6.25
C LEU A 17 -50.10 -27.62 -4.92
N PHE A 18 -49.05 -27.36 -4.14
CA PHE A 18 -48.84 -26.07 -3.43
C PHE A 18 -47.42 -26.06 -2.85
N ALA A 19 -46.42 -25.84 -3.70
CA ALA A 19 -45.03 -25.61 -3.30
C ALA A 19 -44.30 -24.79 -4.38
N VAL A 20 -44.86 -23.65 -4.77
CA VAL A 20 -44.16 -22.62 -5.54
C VAL A 20 -44.75 -21.30 -5.09
N PHE A 21 -44.04 -20.55 -4.23
CA PHE A 21 -44.18 -19.12 -3.89
C PHE A 21 -43.82 -18.85 -2.42
N THR A 22 -42.61 -19.21 -1.96
CA THR A 22 -41.99 -18.62 -0.75
C THR A 22 -40.47 -18.88 -0.66
N VAL A 23 -39.75 -18.93 -1.78
CA VAL A 23 -38.27 -18.90 -1.75
C VAL A 23 -37.78 -18.15 -2.99
N THR A 24 -37.72 -16.82 -2.93
CA THR A 24 -36.95 -15.96 -3.86
C THR A 24 -37.00 -14.51 -3.36
N ALA A 25 -36.42 -14.27 -2.19
CA ALA A 25 -36.09 -12.91 -1.71
C ALA A 25 -34.92 -12.94 -0.70
N LEU A 26 -33.99 -13.88 -0.86
CA LEU A 26 -32.71 -13.94 -0.14
C LEU A 26 -31.60 -13.88 -1.19
N LEU A 27 -31.54 -12.78 -1.94
CA LEU A 27 -30.42 -12.47 -2.81
C LEU A 27 -30.05 -11.00 -2.60
N LEU A 28 -28.87 -10.81 -2.00
CA LEU A 28 -28.00 -9.64 -2.12
C LEU A 28 -28.55 -8.32 -1.58
N TRP A 29 -28.75 -8.23 -0.27
CA TRP A 29 -28.74 -6.94 0.42
C TRP A 29 -27.40 -6.86 1.17
N PRO A 30 -26.59 -5.80 1.02
CA PRO A 30 -25.38 -5.64 1.82
C PRO A 30 -25.78 -5.68 3.30
N GLU A 31 -25.07 -6.49 4.09
CA GLU A 31 -25.31 -6.52 5.54
C GLU A 31 -24.89 -5.17 6.10
N VAL A 32 -25.89 -4.41 6.58
CA VAL A 32 -25.66 -3.16 7.30
C VAL A 32 -25.10 -3.55 8.66
N ALA A 33 -23.81 -3.28 8.88
CA ALA A 33 -23.26 -3.35 10.22
C ALA A 33 -23.65 -2.07 10.96
N TRP A 34 -24.23 -2.25 12.14
CA TRP A 34 -24.44 -1.12 13.04
C TRP A 34 -23.08 -0.76 13.65
N ALA A 35 -22.68 0.49 13.43
CA ALA A 35 -21.49 1.13 13.97
C ALA A 35 -21.07 0.59 15.34
N HIS A 36 -19.75 0.43 15.53
CA HIS A 36 -19.13 0.13 16.82
C HIS A 36 -19.87 0.85 17.95
N LYS A 37 -20.30 0.07 18.94
CA LYS A 37 -21.08 0.47 20.11
C LYS A 37 -20.76 1.91 20.52
N ARG A 38 -21.77 2.79 20.50
CA ARG A 38 -21.71 4.15 21.09
C ARG A 38 -20.96 4.11 22.41
N HIS A 39 -19.72 4.57 22.44
CA HIS A 39 -19.04 4.86 23.69
C HIS A 39 -19.22 6.34 24.01
N GLU A 40 -20.16 6.52 24.94
CA GLU A 40 -20.43 7.63 25.84
C GLU A 40 -19.44 8.79 25.86
N MET A 41 -20.01 9.98 25.67
CA MET A 41 -19.68 11.25 26.35
C MET A 41 -18.19 11.49 26.66
N VAL A 42 -17.60 12.33 25.82
CA VAL A 42 -16.43 13.21 26.07
C VAL A 42 -15.91 13.09 27.50
N SER A 43 -14.93 12.21 27.70
CA SER A 43 -14.15 12.20 28.92
C SER A 43 -13.43 13.56 29.07
N PRO A 44 -12.90 13.94 30.24
CA PRO A 44 -12.07 15.13 30.36
C PRO A 44 -10.86 15.14 29.39
N ALA A 45 -10.40 13.97 28.93
CA ALA A 45 -9.43 13.84 27.86
C ALA A 45 -10.02 14.24 26.48
N GLY A 46 -11.30 13.94 26.23
CA GLY A 46 -12.02 14.37 25.03
C GLY A 46 -12.23 15.87 24.90
N LEU A 47 -12.40 16.62 26.02
CA LEU A 47 -12.48 18.09 25.94
C LEU A 47 -11.15 18.73 25.54
N ARG A 48 -10.01 18.19 26.03
CA ARG A 48 -8.69 18.66 25.63
C ARG A 48 -8.36 18.29 24.19
N ALA A 49 -8.78 17.10 23.74
CA ALA A 49 -8.55 16.63 22.37
C ALA A 49 -9.14 17.57 21.29
N LEU A 50 -10.22 18.27 21.61
CA LEU A 50 -10.91 19.21 20.71
C LEU A 50 -10.46 20.68 20.88
N GLU A 51 -9.60 20.97 21.85
CA GLU A 51 -9.12 22.33 22.09
C GLU A 51 -8.27 22.81 20.91
N GLY A 52 -8.57 24.03 20.43
CA GLY A 52 -7.93 24.59 19.24
C GLY A 52 -8.51 24.08 17.91
N LEU A 53 -9.57 23.28 17.91
CA LEU A 53 -10.28 22.87 16.69
C LEU A 53 -11.52 23.75 16.47
N LEU A 54 -11.54 24.49 15.36
CA LEU A 54 -12.58 25.47 15.02
C LEU A 54 -13.36 24.99 13.80
N GLY A 55 -14.66 24.70 13.94
CA GLY A 55 -15.48 24.26 12.80
C GLY A 55 -15.45 25.31 11.67
N ASP A 56 -15.06 24.87 10.48
CA ASP A 56 -14.82 25.74 9.32
C ASP A 56 -15.08 24.96 8.03
N GLU A 57 -16.36 24.74 7.71
CA GLU A 57 -16.74 23.92 6.55
C GLU A 57 -16.34 24.55 5.21
N GLU A 58 -16.19 25.88 5.16
CA GLU A 58 -15.76 26.58 3.95
C GLU A 58 -14.31 26.23 3.60
N LEU A 59 -13.42 26.25 4.59
CA LEU A 59 -12.01 25.90 4.38
C LEU A 59 -11.77 24.39 4.39
N CYS A 60 -12.40 23.69 5.35
CA CYS A 60 -12.06 22.32 5.72
C CYS A 60 -13.08 21.29 5.28
N GLY A 61 -14.13 21.70 4.57
CA GLY A 61 -15.21 20.81 4.16
C GLY A 61 -16.10 20.36 5.33
N PRO A 62 -17.24 19.71 5.04
CA PRO A 62 -18.18 19.26 6.05
C PRO A 62 -17.50 18.34 7.09
N GLY A 63 -17.84 18.49 8.37
CA GLY A 63 -17.23 17.71 9.45
C GLY A 63 -15.76 18.05 9.76
N GLY A 64 -15.09 18.89 8.96
CA GLY A 64 -13.71 19.31 9.18
C GLY A 64 -13.56 20.52 10.12
N TYR A 65 -12.38 20.59 10.75
CA TYR A 65 -12.02 21.67 11.67
C TYR A 65 -10.77 22.39 11.19
N ARG A 66 -10.79 23.73 11.20
CA ARG A 66 -9.58 24.55 11.11
C ARG A 66 -8.83 24.51 12.42
N ILE A 67 -7.51 24.35 12.35
CA ILE A 67 -6.62 24.31 13.50
C ILE A 67 -6.26 25.75 13.89
N GLU A 68 -6.54 26.12 15.14
CA GLU A 68 -6.32 27.47 15.68
C GLU A 68 -4.88 27.96 15.43
N GLY A 69 -4.76 29.23 15.05
CA GLY A 69 -3.46 29.84 14.72
C GLY A 69 -2.88 29.43 13.36
N THR A 70 -3.59 28.61 12.59
CA THR A 70 -3.17 28.16 11.25
C THR A 70 -4.33 28.21 10.25
N ASP A 71 -4.01 27.98 8.99
CA ASP A 71 -4.96 27.68 7.91
C ASP A 71 -5.03 26.16 7.63
N LEU A 72 -4.47 25.31 8.51
CA LEU A 72 -4.52 23.85 8.39
C LEU A 72 -5.89 23.32 8.82
N CYS A 73 -6.30 22.22 8.22
CA CYS A 73 -7.54 21.53 8.54
C CYS A 73 -7.22 20.17 9.17
N THR A 74 -8.12 19.65 9.99
CA THR A 74 -8.12 18.28 10.51
C THR A 74 -9.54 17.70 10.42
N HIS A 75 -9.63 16.38 10.33
CA HIS A 75 -10.91 15.66 10.37
C HIS A 75 -11.50 15.60 11.79
N GLY A 76 -10.71 15.88 12.84
CA GLY A 76 -11.15 15.76 14.23
C GLY A 76 -10.50 14.57 14.93
N THR A 77 -11.17 13.99 15.93
CA THR A 77 -10.62 12.87 16.70
C THR A 77 -11.13 11.54 16.18
N ASP A 78 -10.23 10.57 16.00
CA ASP A 78 -10.63 9.23 15.57
C ASP A 78 -10.99 8.30 16.72
N MET A 79 -11.82 7.30 16.38
CA MET A 79 -12.02 6.14 17.22
C MET A 79 -10.76 5.28 17.28
N SER A 80 -10.54 4.63 18.42
CA SER A 80 -9.46 3.65 18.54
C SER A 80 -9.76 2.41 17.68
N PRO A 81 -8.76 1.81 17.01
CA PRO A 81 -8.95 0.54 16.34
C PRO A 81 -9.34 -0.54 17.36
N THR A 82 -10.14 -1.49 16.90
CA THR A 82 -10.55 -2.68 17.65
C THR A 82 -9.43 -3.73 17.68
N ASP A 83 -9.48 -4.62 18.67
CA ASP A 83 -8.55 -5.76 18.77
C ASP A 83 -8.59 -6.65 17.51
N GLU A 84 -9.76 -6.73 16.87
CA GLU A 84 -9.96 -7.51 15.65
C GLU A 84 -9.22 -6.88 14.45
N GLU A 85 -9.33 -5.57 14.25
CA GLU A 85 -8.59 -4.83 13.21
C GLU A 85 -7.08 -4.94 13.40
N LEU A 86 -6.60 -4.86 14.66
CA LEU A 86 -5.19 -5.04 14.98
C LEU A 86 -4.70 -6.45 14.67
N ALA A 87 -5.50 -7.48 14.97
CA ALA A 87 -5.15 -8.88 14.68
C ALA A 87 -5.09 -9.15 13.17
N TYR A 88 -6.00 -8.56 12.38
CA TYR A 88 -5.96 -8.69 10.91
C TYR A 88 -4.74 -8.01 10.31
N ALA A 89 -4.35 -6.84 10.81
CA ALA A 89 -3.15 -6.16 10.35
C ALA A 89 -1.88 -6.98 10.63
N GLU A 90 -1.78 -7.61 11.80
CA GLU A 90 -0.66 -8.51 12.11
C GLU A 90 -0.61 -9.72 11.15
N LEU A 91 -1.76 -10.30 10.81
CA LEU A 91 -1.85 -11.41 9.86
C LEU A 91 -1.49 -11.01 8.41
N ALA A 92 -1.92 -9.84 7.96
CA ALA A 92 -1.61 -9.33 6.62
C ALA A 92 -0.09 -9.07 6.45
N LEU A 93 0.56 -8.55 7.49
CA LEU A 93 2.01 -8.31 7.52
C LEU A 93 2.82 -9.61 7.61
N ASP A 94 2.34 -10.65 8.27
CA ASP A 94 3.05 -11.95 8.34
C ASP A 94 3.11 -12.67 6.98
N ARG A 95 2.13 -12.42 6.10
CA ARG A 95 2.10 -13.00 4.73
C ARG A 95 3.03 -12.31 3.75
N THR A 96 3.55 -11.13 4.08
CA THR A 96 4.48 -10.34 3.26
C THR A 96 5.94 -10.52 3.69
N ALA A 97 6.25 -11.52 4.52
CA ALA A 97 7.57 -11.81 5.08
C ALA A 97 8.64 -12.18 4.02
N LEU A 98 9.09 -11.17 3.26
CA LEU A 98 10.45 -11.05 2.76
C LEU A 98 11.12 -9.89 3.51
N PRO A 99 12.41 -9.99 3.86
CA PRO A 99 13.10 -8.93 4.59
C PRO A 99 13.40 -7.79 3.63
N VAL A 100 12.44 -6.88 3.43
CA VAL A 100 12.68 -5.62 2.75
C VAL A 100 12.93 -4.54 3.79
N THR A 101 14.15 -4.03 3.75
CA THR A 101 14.57 -2.79 4.41
C THR A 101 14.03 -1.60 3.63
N THR A 102 13.85 -0.47 4.30
CA THR A 102 13.44 0.81 3.71
C THR A 102 14.10 1.10 2.36
N VAL A 103 13.32 1.57 1.37
CA VAL A 103 13.84 1.93 0.04
C VAL A 103 14.59 3.25 0.10
N CYS A 104 15.82 3.26 -0.39
CA CYS A 104 16.72 4.41 -0.30
C CYS A 104 16.92 5.07 -1.66
N ILE A 105 16.12 6.11 -1.91
CA ILE A 105 16.14 6.88 -3.16
C ILE A 105 16.99 8.13 -2.96
N GLY A 106 17.96 8.34 -3.86
CA GLY A 106 18.80 9.54 -3.88
C GLY A 106 19.64 9.68 -2.59
N ASP A 107 19.69 10.89 -2.04
CA ASP A 107 20.38 11.18 -0.78
C ASP A 107 19.58 10.79 0.47
N GLY A 108 18.38 10.25 0.30
CA GLY A 108 17.47 9.90 1.40
C GLY A 108 16.85 11.10 2.13
N GLN A 109 17.10 12.33 1.68
CA GLN A 109 16.78 13.55 2.40
C GLN A 109 16.04 14.57 1.53
N SER A 110 16.50 14.80 0.30
CA SER A 110 15.94 15.78 -0.64
C SER A 110 14.60 15.33 -1.22
N GLY A 111 13.80 16.30 -1.68
CA GLY A 111 12.47 16.07 -2.26
C GLY A 111 11.37 15.87 -1.23
N LYS A 112 10.16 15.57 -1.71
CA LYS A 112 8.97 15.35 -0.89
C LYS A 112 9.06 14.01 -0.19
N ARG A 113 9.05 14.03 1.15
CA ARG A 113 9.26 12.85 1.98
C ARG A 113 8.42 12.87 3.25
N VAL A 114 8.12 11.67 3.74
CA VAL A 114 7.56 11.49 5.08
C VAL A 114 8.70 11.45 6.10
N GLN A 115 8.73 12.38 7.05
CA GLN A 115 9.67 12.38 8.16
C GLN A 115 8.99 11.76 9.39
N VAL A 116 9.63 10.76 9.99
CA VAL A 116 9.14 10.17 11.23
C VAL A 116 9.72 10.94 12.42
N LEU A 117 8.85 11.30 13.37
CA LEU A 117 9.22 12.01 14.59
C LEU A 117 8.81 11.19 15.83
N TYR A 118 9.73 11.02 16.77
CA TYR A 118 9.39 10.71 18.15
C TYR A 118 9.27 12.03 18.91
N VAL A 119 8.08 12.37 19.40
CA VAL A 119 7.84 13.68 20.02
C VAL A 119 7.46 13.51 21.49
N ARG A 120 8.09 14.27 22.38
CA ARG A 120 7.74 14.32 23.80
C ARG A 120 7.66 15.76 24.30
N ALA A 121 6.72 16.05 25.20
CA ALA A 121 6.77 17.28 25.95
C ALA A 121 7.93 17.24 26.98
N SER A 122 8.46 18.41 27.34
CA SER A 122 9.65 18.54 28.22
C SER A 122 9.45 17.95 29.62
N ASP A 123 8.20 17.77 30.06
CA ASP A 123 7.83 17.14 31.34
C ASP A 123 7.49 15.64 31.21
N ARG A 124 7.63 15.06 30.01
CA ARG A 124 7.45 13.62 29.75
C ARG A 124 8.79 12.89 29.78
N PRO A 125 8.82 11.63 30.25
CA PRO A 125 10.03 10.80 30.19
C PRO A 125 10.54 10.64 28.76
N ASP A 126 11.87 10.67 28.60
CA ASP A 126 12.50 10.29 27.34
C ASP A 126 12.60 8.77 27.22
N ARG A 127 11.87 8.20 26.27
CA ARG A 127 11.88 6.77 25.92
C ARG A 127 12.37 6.53 24.51
N TYR A 128 12.96 7.53 23.85
CA TYR A 128 13.37 7.44 22.46
C TYR A 128 14.24 6.20 22.20
N ALA A 129 15.29 5.99 23.01
CA ALA A 129 16.21 4.87 22.86
C ALA A 129 15.52 3.50 22.96
N THR A 130 14.48 3.37 23.78
CA THR A 130 13.73 2.11 23.92
C THR A 130 12.63 1.95 22.86
N SER A 131 12.13 3.05 22.30
CA SER A 131 11.03 3.06 21.34
C SER A 131 11.50 3.08 19.88
N LEU A 132 12.75 3.47 19.60
CA LEU A 132 13.27 3.69 18.25
C LEU A 132 13.04 2.49 17.30
N ASN A 133 13.42 1.29 17.70
CA ASN A 133 13.30 0.10 16.85
C ASN A 133 11.84 -0.27 16.59
N MET A 134 10.97 -0.08 17.59
CA MET A 134 9.53 -0.31 17.43
C MET A 134 8.92 0.71 16.47
N ILE A 135 9.26 2.00 16.61
CA ILE A 135 8.77 3.06 15.71
C ILE A 135 9.22 2.82 14.27
N ARG A 136 10.50 2.46 14.07
CA ARG A 136 11.00 2.08 12.74
C ARG A 136 10.26 0.89 12.17
N ARG A 137 9.99 -0.12 12.99
CA ARG A 137 9.24 -1.30 12.56
C ARG A 137 7.83 -0.93 12.12
N ILE A 138 7.10 -0.14 12.92
CA ILE A 138 5.76 0.34 12.56
C ILE A 138 5.80 1.12 11.24
N ALA A 139 6.77 2.02 11.05
CA ALA A 139 6.88 2.80 9.82
C ALA A 139 7.20 1.92 8.59
N ILE A 140 8.04 0.88 8.74
CA ILE A 140 8.26 -0.13 7.70
C ILE A 140 6.95 -0.85 7.37
N ASP A 141 6.22 -1.30 8.39
CA ASP A 141 4.95 -2.00 8.22
C ASP A 141 3.87 -1.11 7.58
N VAL A 142 3.87 0.21 7.82
CA VAL A 142 3.01 1.17 7.10
C VAL A 142 3.36 1.20 5.61
N GLY A 143 4.64 1.17 5.25
CA GLY A 143 5.08 1.02 3.87
C GLY A 143 4.49 -0.24 3.24
N PHE A 144 4.63 -1.40 3.91
CA PHE A 144 4.07 -2.66 3.40
C PHE A 144 2.55 -2.65 3.26
N LEU A 145 1.84 -1.97 4.15
CA LEU A 145 0.40 -1.80 4.03
C LEU A 145 0.04 -1.06 2.74
N TYR A 146 0.72 0.04 2.44
CA TYR A 146 0.51 0.79 1.19
C TYR A 146 0.81 -0.06 -0.05
N ASP A 147 1.89 -0.84 -0.01
CA ASP A 147 2.29 -1.66 -1.15
C ASP A 147 1.35 -2.85 -1.36
N ALA A 148 0.94 -3.52 -0.27
CA ALA A 148 -0.06 -4.57 -0.31
C ALA A 148 -1.40 -4.06 -0.87
N SER A 149 -1.79 -2.82 -0.52
CA SER A 149 -2.99 -2.18 -1.07
C SER A 149 -2.84 -1.87 -2.55
N ALA A 150 -1.66 -1.40 -2.96
CA ALA A 150 -1.35 -1.13 -4.36
C ALA A 150 -1.37 -2.41 -5.21
N TYR A 151 -0.90 -3.51 -4.64
CA TYR A 151 -0.87 -4.82 -5.28
C TYR A 151 -2.26 -5.33 -5.66
N VAL A 152 -3.30 -5.05 -4.84
CA VAL A 152 -4.69 -5.42 -5.14
C VAL A 152 -5.15 -4.87 -6.50
N THR A 153 -4.63 -3.70 -6.88
CA THR A 153 -4.96 -3.01 -8.14
C THR A 153 -3.89 -3.18 -9.23
N GLY A 154 -2.90 -4.05 -9.01
CA GLY A 154 -1.87 -4.42 -9.97
C GLY A 154 -0.67 -3.47 -10.03
N GLY A 155 -0.53 -2.55 -9.06
CA GLY A 155 0.59 -1.61 -8.95
C GLY A 155 1.38 -1.77 -7.66
N ASN A 156 2.31 -0.84 -7.41
CA ASN A 156 3.19 -0.82 -6.24
C ASN A 156 3.32 0.62 -5.75
N ARG A 157 3.24 0.83 -4.44
CA ARG A 157 3.42 2.14 -3.83
C ARG A 157 4.01 1.95 -2.43
N LEU A 158 5.20 2.49 -2.21
CA LEU A 158 5.81 2.57 -0.89
C LEU A 158 5.83 4.02 -0.41
N VAL A 159 5.82 4.22 0.91
CA VAL A 159 5.98 5.55 1.49
C VAL A 159 7.42 6.04 1.27
N ASN A 160 7.58 7.26 0.75
CA ASN A 160 8.90 7.85 0.52
C ASN A 160 9.42 8.49 1.82
N TYR A 161 10.00 7.68 2.70
CA TYR A 161 10.54 8.15 3.97
C TYR A 161 11.83 8.98 3.82
N VAL A 162 12.08 9.82 4.82
CA VAL A 162 13.44 10.32 5.10
C VAL A 162 14.25 9.18 5.70
N VAL A 163 15.47 8.98 5.20
CA VAL A 163 16.36 7.88 5.62
C VAL A 163 17.76 8.38 5.96
N THR A 164 18.41 7.67 6.87
CA THR A 164 19.82 7.91 7.23
C THR A 164 20.75 7.45 6.10
N PRO A 165 22.03 7.85 6.10
CA PRO A 165 23.03 7.33 5.15
C PRO A 165 23.24 5.81 5.23
N ALA A 166 22.83 5.17 6.33
CA ALA A 166 22.84 3.72 6.51
C ALA A 166 21.58 3.03 5.96
N CYS A 167 20.72 3.77 5.26
CA CYS A 167 19.48 3.28 4.67
C CYS A 167 18.45 2.78 5.71
N GLU A 168 18.37 3.48 6.84
CA GLU A 168 17.34 3.26 7.87
C GLU A 168 16.37 4.42 7.89
N ILE A 169 15.08 4.19 8.17
CA ILE A 169 14.12 5.29 8.45
C ILE A 169 14.70 6.19 9.54
N ASP A 170 14.79 7.47 9.19
CA ASP A 170 15.25 8.51 10.10
C ASP A 170 14.12 8.90 11.04
N VAL A 171 14.31 8.64 12.33
CA VAL A 171 13.34 8.96 13.38
C VAL A 171 13.96 10.04 14.26
N LEU A 172 13.50 11.27 14.13
CA LEU A 172 14.03 12.39 14.91
C LEU A 172 13.39 12.42 16.29
N ALA A 173 14.21 12.50 17.34
CA ALA A 173 13.74 12.78 18.70
C ALA A 173 13.53 14.28 18.90
N VAL A 174 12.29 14.69 19.19
CA VAL A 174 11.90 16.09 19.32
C VAL A 174 11.30 16.35 20.70
N GLU A 175 11.89 17.29 21.43
CA GLU A 175 11.32 17.81 22.67
C GLU A 175 10.51 19.08 22.37
N ILE A 176 9.24 19.10 22.78
CA ILE A 176 8.35 20.27 22.69
C ILE A 176 8.08 20.85 24.08
N PRO A 177 7.65 22.11 24.22
CA PRO A 177 7.33 22.70 25.52
C PRO A 177 6.28 21.90 26.29
N GLN A 178 6.35 21.95 27.63
CA GLN A 178 5.33 21.38 28.51
C GLN A 178 3.91 21.81 28.08
N GLY A 179 3.00 20.84 27.99
CA GLY A 179 1.60 21.05 27.60
C GLY A 179 1.35 21.15 26.09
N ALA A 180 2.38 21.21 25.25
CA ALA A 180 2.21 21.20 23.80
C ALA A 180 1.77 19.83 23.24
N ASP A 181 1.82 18.77 24.06
CA ASP A 181 1.26 17.44 23.80
C ASP A 181 -0.25 17.33 24.11
N ALA A 182 -0.88 18.39 24.64
CA ALA A 182 -2.26 18.36 25.11
C ALA A 182 -3.31 18.30 23.98
N ASN A 183 -3.02 18.91 22.83
CA ASN A 183 -3.89 18.91 21.65
C ASN A 183 -3.09 19.11 20.35
N LEU A 184 -3.72 18.88 19.20
CA LEU A 184 -3.06 19.00 17.89
C LEU A 184 -2.60 20.44 17.59
N ALA A 185 -3.41 21.45 17.91
CA ALA A 185 -3.05 22.85 17.63
C ALA A 185 -1.74 23.25 18.34
N ALA A 186 -1.63 22.95 19.63
CA ALA A 186 -0.42 23.22 20.41
C ALA A 186 0.77 22.40 19.91
N THR A 187 0.57 21.15 19.50
CA THR A 187 1.62 20.32 18.90
C THR A 187 2.16 20.94 17.62
N ILE A 188 1.28 21.35 16.69
CA ILE A 188 1.67 21.95 15.40
C ILE A 188 2.37 23.28 15.62
N VAL A 189 1.87 24.14 16.51
CA VAL A 189 2.54 25.42 16.84
C VAL A 189 3.96 25.17 17.35
N ALA A 190 4.14 24.21 18.27
CA ALA A 190 5.45 23.89 18.83
C ALA A 190 6.40 23.31 17.78
N LEU A 191 5.95 22.34 16.97
CA LEU A 191 6.76 21.74 15.92
C LEU A 191 7.13 22.74 14.82
N SER A 192 6.19 23.59 14.41
CA SER A 192 6.43 24.66 13.44
C SER A 192 7.46 25.67 13.95
N ALA A 193 7.40 26.05 15.23
CA ALA A 193 8.40 26.93 15.84
C ALA A 193 9.82 26.32 15.87
N LEU A 194 9.92 24.99 15.85
CA LEU A 194 11.18 24.25 15.73
C LEU A 194 11.62 24.03 14.27
N GLY A 195 10.85 24.51 13.28
CA GLY A 195 11.17 24.39 11.86
C GLY A 195 10.57 23.17 11.15
N TYR A 196 9.75 22.36 11.84
CA TYR A 196 9.03 21.24 11.23
C TYR A 196 7.78 21.74 10.51
N ASN A 197 7.96 22.58 9.47
CA ASN A 197 6.87 23.24 8.74
C ASN A 197 7.08 23.27 7.21
N SER A 198 8.03 22.51 6.68
CA SER A 198 8.28 22.43 5.23
C SER A 198 7.10 21.81 4.44
N PRO A 199 6.68 22.42 3.31
CA PRO A 199 5.66 21.85 2.44
C PRO A 199 6.09 20.56 1.75
N ASP A 200 7.40 20.28 1.69
CA ASP A 200 7.96 19.03 1.17
C ASP A 200 8.05 17.94 2.25
N ARG A 201 7.32 18.09 3.36
CA ARG A 201 7.30 17.13 4.46
C ARG A 201 5.88 16.79 4.92
N LYS A 202 5.65 15.50 5.11
CA LYS A 202 4.61 14.97 5.99
C LYS A 202 5.27 14.45 7.25
N TYR A 203 4.84 14.89 8.41
CA TYR A 203 5.40 14.45 9.68
C TYR A 203 4.52 13.36 10.28
N LEU A 204 5.03 12.13 10.29
CA LEU A 204 4.43 11.01 11.01
C LEU A 204 4.96 11.03 12.44
N ILE A 205 4.12 11.46 13.37
CA ILE A 205 4.48 11.81 14.74
C ILE A 205 4.04 10.68 15.68
N PHE A 206 5.01 10.04 16.31
CA PHE A 206 4.82 9.15 17.44
C PHE A 206 4.97 9.96 18.74
N MET A 207 3.84 10.37 19.30
CA MET A 207 3.78 11.27 20.45
C MET A 207 3.76 10.51 21.78
N GLU A 208 4.58 10.94 22.74
CA GLU A 208 4.55 10.51 24.15
C GLU A 208 3.36 11.11 24.92
N SER A 209 2.17 10.83 24.43
CA SER A 209 0.90 11.22 25.02
C SER A 209 -0.13 10.11 24.86
N THR A 210 -1.30 10.28 25.46
CA THR A 210 -2.43 9.34 25.40
C THR A 210 -3.75 10.11 25.30
N VAL A 211 -3.73 11.26 24.61
CA VAL A 211 -4.90 12.10 24.34
C VAL A 211 -5.68 11.54 23.16
N TYR A 212 -4.97 11.15 22.11
CA TYR A 212 -5.53 10.60 20.88
C TYR A 212 -5.28 9.09 20.78
N CYS A 213 -5.95 8.43 19.84
CA CYS A 213 -5.31 7.30 19.17
C CYS A 213 -4.54 7.81 17.96
N GLY A 214 -5.27 8.41 17.04
CA GLY A 214 -4.72 9.17 15.93
C GLY A 214 -5.47 10.48 15.71
N ILE A 215 -4.80 11.41 15.04
CA ILE A 215 -5.37 12.62 14.47
C ILE A 215 -4.44 13.17 13.39
N ALA A 216 -5.00 13.60 12.26
CA ALA A 216 -4.22 14.08 11.12
C ALA A 216 -4.72 15.41 10.57
N THR A 217 -3.82 16.13 9.89
CA THR A 217 -4.21 17.23 9.02
C THR A 217 -4.81 16.69 7.71
N VAL A 218 -5.87 17.32 7.21
CA VAL A 218 -6.52 17.03 5.93
C VAL A 218 -6.48 18.23 5.00
N VAL A 219 -6.80 18.00 3.72
CA VAL A 219 -6.86 19.04 2.69
C VAL A 219 -8.09 18.81 1.82
N ASN A 220 -9.01 19.78 1.82
CA ASN A 220 -10.19 19.81 0.95
C ASN A 220 -9.80 20.29 -0.44
N ASP A 221 -9.51 19.33 -1.30
CA ASP A 221 -9.17 19.52 -2.70
C ASP A 221 -9.46 18.21 -3.41
N THR A 222 -10.21 18.26 -4.51
CA THR A 222 -10.59 17.04 -5.25
C THR A 222 -9.88 16.95 -6.59
N GLN A 223 -9.04 17.94 -6.92
CA GLN A 223 -8.35 18.02 -8.20
C GLN A 223 -7.39 16.82 -8.35
N PRO A 224 -7.44 16.09 -9.48
CA PRO A 224 -6.51 15.00 -9.74
C PRO A 224 -5.10 15.54 -10.04
N GLY A 225 -4.12 14.64 -9.93
CA GLY A 225 -2.77 14.87 -10.43
C GLY A 225 -1.91 15.82 -9.57
N PRO A 226 -0.73 16.21 -10.07
CA PRO A 226 0.34 16.74 -9.22
C PRO A 226 0.05 18.12 -8.63
N ALA A 227 -0.93 18.87 -9.15
CA ALA A 227 -1.31 20.18 -8.63
C ALA A 227 -2.10 20.12 -7.32
N HIS A 228 -2.59 18.94 -6.94
CA HIS A 228 -3.38 18.74 -5.75
C HIS A 228 -2.68 19.28 -4.50
N ARG A 229 -3.41 20.02 -3.66
CA ARG A 229 -2.84 20.78 -2.54
C ARG A 229 -2.14 19.90 -1.49
N SER A 230 -2.53 18.63 -1.32
CA SER A 230 -1.81 17.71 -0.44
C SER A 230 -0.35 17.50 -0.86
N ASN A 231 -0.02 17.67 -2.14
CA ASN A 231 1.37 17.59 -2.61
C ASN A 231 2.19 18.85 -2.26
N HIS A 232 1.57 20.00 -1.97
CA HIS A 232 2.27 21.29 -1.85
C HIS A 232 2.13 21.90 -0.45
N ARG A 233 1.90 21.04 0.55
CA ARG A 233 1.61 21.50 1.90
C ARG A 233 2.12 20.55 2.96
N THR A 234 2.59 21.14 4.05
CA THR A 234 2.99 20.42 5.26
C THR A 234 1.81 19.64 5.81
N GLY A 235 2.06 18.40 6.22
CA GLY A 235 1.07 17.56 6.89
C GLY A 235 1.60 17.05 8.23
N TYR A 236 0.69 16.83 9.18
CA TYR A 236 0.99 16.26 10.49
C TYR A 236 0.03 15.11 10.76
N ALA A 237 0.58 13.90 10.94
CA ALA A 237 -0.14 12.69 11.30
C ALA A 237 0.32 12.29 12.70
N ARG A 238 -0.48 12.57 13.74
CA ARG A 238 -0.12 12.34 15.13
C ARG A 238 -0.74 11.05 15.64
N VAL A 239 0.11 10.17 16.15
CA VAL A 239 -0.26 8.90 16.79
C VAL A 239 0.27 8.90 18.22
N ASP A 240 -0.64 8.73 19.18
CA ASP A 240 -0.32 8.74 20.60
C ASP A 240 0.02 7.31 21.08
N ARG A 241 0.74 7.21 22.20
CA ARG A 241 1.43 5.99 22.67
C ARG A 241 0.52 4.77 22.84
N SER A 242 -0.76 4.96 23.18
CA SER A 242 -1.72 3.86 23.29
C SER A 242 -2.06 3.19 21.96
N CYS A 243 -1.78 3.87 20.85
CA CYS A 243 -2.15 3.46 19.50
C CYS A 243 -0.95 3.48 18.55
N TRP A 244 0.28 3.33 19.06
CA TRP A 244 1.46 3.08 18.23
C TRP A 244 1.40 1.71 17.57
N ASN A 245 0.71 1.65 16.44
CA ASN A 245 0.54 0.46 15.61
C ASN A 245 0.47 0.88 14.13
N VAL A 246 0.55 -0.11 13.23
CA VAL A 246 0.54 0.10 11.78
C VAL A 246 -0.77 0.71 11.26
N VAL A 247 -1.91 0.26 11.79
CA VAL A 247 -3.25 0.65 11.34
C VAL A 247 -3.46 2.15 11.56
N THR A 248 -3.27 2.63 12.80
CA THR A 248 -3.42 4.04 13.14
C THR A 248 -2.39 4.90 12.42
N ALA A 249 -1.13 4.46 12.31
CA ALA A 249 -0.11 5.23 11.61
C ALA A 249 -0.39 5.36 10.09
N ALA A 250 -0.87 4.29 9.46
CA ALA A 250 -1.30 4.31 8.06
C ALA A 250 -2.56 5.16 7.87
N HIS A 251 -3.54 5.04 8.77
CA HIS A 251 -4.76 5.85 8.78
C HIS A 251 -4.45 7.35 8.77
N GLU A 252 -3.71 7.82 9.77
CA GLU A 252 -3.37 9.23 9.89
C GLU A 252 -2.52 9.72 8.73
N LEU A 253 -1.56 8.91 8.28
CA LEU A 253 -0.73 9.28 7.14
C LEU A 253 -1.60 9.47 5.89
N THR A 254 -2.54 8.56 5.64
CA THR A 254 -3.44 8.59 4.47
C THR A 254 -4.25 9.87 4.42
N HIS A 255 -4.79 10.34 5.55
CA HIS A 255 -5.43 11.66 5.63
C HIS A 255 -4.49 12.80 5.22
N THR A 256 -3.24 12.81 5.68
CA THR A 256 -2.28 13.87 5.31
C THR A 256 -1.87 13.84 3.84
N LEU A 257 -2.03 12.69 3.18
CA LEU A 257 -1.84 12.50 1.75
C LEU A 257 -3.10 12.86 0.93
N GLY A 258 -4.20 13.22 1.59
CA GLY A 258 -5.46 13.64 0.98
C GLY A 258 -6.46 12.49 0.75
N GLY A 259 -6.30 11.37 1.45
CA GLY A 259 -7.23 10.26 1.36
C GLY A 259 -8.64 10.64 1.83
N VAL A 260 -9.62 9.98 1.21
CA VAL A 260 -11.06 10.13 1.45
C VAL A 260 -11.55 11.57 1.32
N GLN A 261 -11.63 12.04 0.08
CA GLN A 261 -12.26 13.33 -0.22
C GLN A 261 -13.77 13.24 -0.06
N HIS A 262 -14.44 14.34 0.31
CA HIS A 262 -15.90 14.36 0.49
C HIS A 262 -16.70 13.99 -0.76
N SER A 263 -16.12 14.14 -1.94
CA SER A 263 -16.74 13.74 -3.20
C SER A 263 -16.54 12.26 -3.54
N SER A 264 -15.85 11.48 -2.70
CA SER A 264 -15.64 10.05 -2.96
C SER A 264 -16.98 9.31 -2.93
N PRO A 265 -17.14 8.25 -3.75
CA PRO A 265 -18.42 7.56 -3.90
C PRO A 265 -19.04 7.06 -2.59
N ASN A 266 -18.20 6.61 -1.64
CA ASN A 266 -18.62 6.04 -0.37
C ASN A 266 -18.15 6.87 0.83
N SER A 267 -18.00 8.19 0.66
CA SER A 267 -17.65 9.08 1.78
C SER A 267 -18.74 9.12 2.85
N THR A 268 -18.34 9.19 4.12
CA THR A 268 -19.23 9.53 5.24
C THR A 268 -19.69 10.99 5.21
N GLY A 269 -19.04 11.81 4.38
CA GLY A 269 -19.14 13.27 4.41
C GLY A 269 -18.23 13.93 5.46
N SER A 270 -17.46 13.16 6.23
CA SER A 270 -16.64 13.63 7.35
C SER A 270 -15.20 13.09 7.31
N TRP A 271 -14.61 12.95 6.11
CA TRP A 271 -13.23 12.46 5.89
C TRP A 271 -13.01 10.96 6.07
N HIS A 272 -14.06 10.19 6.38
CA HIS A 272 -14.03 8.73 6.39
C HIS A 272 -14.93 8.15 5.30
N CYS A 273 -14.90 6.83 5.15
CA CYS A 273 -15.70 6.10 4.16
C CYS A 273 -16.66 5.11 4.82
N THR A 274 -17.60 4.56 4.05
CA THR A 274 -18.65 3.66 4.54
C THR A 274 -18.39 2.18 4.26
N ASP A 275 -17.32 1.86 3.55
CA ASP A 275 -17.00 0.52 3.08
C ASP A 275 -16.20 -0.25 4.14
N GLN A 276 -16.91 -0.96 5.01
CA GLN A 276 -16.29 -1.62 6.16
C GLN A 276 -15.29 -2.71 5.74
N TYR A 277 -14.32 -2.97 6.62
CA TYR A 277 -13.04 -3.64 6.33
C TYR A 277 -12.18 -2.81 5.38
N ASP A 278 -11.91 -1.59 5.82
CA ASP A 278 -11.00 -0.62 5.23
C ASP A 278 -10.44 0.22 6.37
N VAL A 279 -9.16 0.56 6.34
CA VAL A 279 -8.53 1.31 7.44
C VAL A 279 -9.18 2.67 7.71
N MET A 280 -9.78 3.30 6.69
CA MET A 280 -10.38 4.64 6.72
C MET A 280 -11.90 4.61 6.91
N CYS A 281 -12.55 3.45 6.99
CA CYS A 281 -14.01 3.39 6.97
C CYS A 281 -14.61 3.04 8.33
N TYR A 282 -15.34 3.99 8.90
CA TYR A 282 -16.20 3.76 10.05
C TYR A 282 -17.30 4.82 10.11
N SER A 283 -18.36 4.56 10.89
CA SER A 283 -19.44 5.52 11.09
C SER A 283 -19.00 6.61 12.06
N ASP A 284 -18.76 7.82 11.54
CA ASP A 284 -18.16 8.93 12.27
C ASP A 284 -19.14 10.09 12.50
N ALA A 285 -18.74 10.98 13.41
CA ALA A 285 -19.49 12.20 13.67
C ALA A 285 -19.33 13.21 12.51
N PRO A 286 -20.27 14.15 12.31
CA PRO A 286 -21.54 14.28 13.02
C PRO A 286 -22.68 13.50 12.36
N TYR A 287 -22.45 12.89 11.19
CA TYR A 287 -23.51 12.33 10.35
C TYR A 287 -23.89 10.88 10.73
N TYR A 288 -22.96 10.12 11.31
CA TYR A 288 -23.12 8.73 11.72
C TYR A 288 -23.79 7.86 10.63
N PRO A 289 -23.24 7.83 9.41
CA PRO A 289 -23.83 7.06 8.32
C PRO A 289 -23.78 5.55 8.62
N ALA A 290 -24.63 4.79 7.93
CA ALA A 290 -24.52 3.34 7.95
C ALA A 290 -23.23 2.92 7.23
N VAL A 291 -22.55 1.90 7.77
CA VAL A 291 -21.41 1.25 7.12
C VAL A 291 -21.84 -0.09 6.54
N PHE A 292 -21.20 -0.50 5.45
CA PHE A 292 -21.57 -1.67 4.67
C PHE A 292 -20.41 -2.65 4.59
N MET A 293 -20.71 -3.93 4.85
CA MET A 293 -19.73 -5.02 4.72
C MET A 293 -19.57 -5.40 3.25
N VAL A 294 -18.80 -4.60 2.50
CA VAL A 294 -18.61 -4.77 1.05
C VAL A 294 -17.41 -5.68 0.75
N CYS A 295 -16.32 -5.52 1.50
CA CYS A 295 -15.17 -6.41 1.40
C CYS A 295 -15.45 -7.76 2.08
N LYS A 296 -15.40 -8.84 1.30
CA LYS A 296 -15.84 -10.18 1.75
C LYS A 296 -14.85 -10.87 2.67
N ASP A 297 -13.58 -10.47 2.60
CA ASP A 297 -12.51 -11.02 3.43
C ASP A 297 -12.06 -9.96 4.42
N ALA A 298 -12.12 -10.30 5.72
CA ALA A 298 -11.75 -9.39 6.80
C ALA A 298 -10.28 -8.93 6.75
N GLU A 299 -9.44 -9.60 5.94
CA GLU A 299 -8.06 -9.19 5.65
C GLU A 299 -7.97 -7.81 5.00
N PHE A 300 -9.01 -7.35 4.28
CA PHE A 300 -9.12 -5.98 3.77
C PHE A 300 -9.23 -4.93 4.89
N GLY A 301 -9.64 -5.30 6.11
CA GLY A 301 -9.71 -4.40 7.26
C GLY A 301 -8.37 -3.81 7.69
N SER A 302 -7.29 -4.25 7.06
CA SER A 302 -5.94 -3.73 7.24
C SER A 302 -5.33 -3.12 5.98
N LEU A 303 -6.06 -3.07 4.87
CA LEU A 303 -5.62 -2.49 3.59
C LEU A 303 -6.30 -1.14 3.34
N LEU A 304 -5.76 -0.41 2.36
CA LEU A 304 -6.34 0.82 1.84
C LEU A 304 -7.32 0.51 0.71
N ASP A 305 -8.44 1.24 0.75
CA ASP A 305 -9.51 1.35 -0.22
C ASP A 305 -10.16 0.01 -0.58
N CYS A 306 -11.01 -0.47 0.33
CA CYS A 306 -11.97 -1.51 0.04
C CYS A 306 -12.72 -1.17 -1.26
N ASN A 307 -12.83 -2.12 -2.18
CA ASN A 307 -13.40 -1.93 -3.53
C ASN A 307 -12.59 -1.00 -4.47
N ASN A 308 -11.60 -0.25 -3.95
CA ASN A 308 -10.62 0.55 -4.68
C ASN A 308 -11.26 1.70 -5.49
N ASP A 309 -12.31 2.33 -4.99
CA ASP A 309 -13.04 3.38 -5.73
C ASP A 309 -13.17 4.71 -4.99
N ASP A 310 -12.63 4.83 -3.78
CA ASP A 310 -12.75 6.04 -2.95
C ASP A 310 -11.50 6.93 -2.94
N TYR A 311 -10.31 6.35 -2.75
CA TYR A 311 -9.11 7.15 -2.51
C TYR A 311 -7.76 6.52 -2.91
N PHE A 312 -7.69 5.23 -3.22
CA PHE A 312 -6.44 4.52 -3.48
C PHE A 312 -6.59 3.43 -4.56
N HIS A 313 -6.13 3.71 -5.78
CA HIS A 313 -6.12 2.71 -6.85
C HIS A 313 -4.97 2.99 -7.83
N THR A 314 -4.04 2.04 -8.03
CA THR A 314 -2.85 2.29 -8.86
C THR A 314 -3.09 2.26 -10.38
N ASN A 315 -4.14 1.58 -10.83
CA ASN A 315 -4.53 1.52 -12.24
C ASN A 315 -6.03 1.85 -12.46
N PRO A 316 -6.49 3.06 -12.10
CA PRO A 316 -7.92 3.36 -12.01
C PRO A 316 -8.59 3.23 -13.39
N PRO A 317 -9.74 2.54 -13.50
CA PRO A 317 -10.45 2.39 -14.78
C PRO A 317 -10.75 3.76 -15.42
N PRO A 318 -10.59 3.94 -16.74
CA PRO A 318 -10.87 5.21 -17.39
C PRO A 318 -12.29 5.71 -17.10
N GLY A 319 -12.40 6.96 -16.63
CA GLY A 319 -13.69 7.58 -16.28
C GLY A 319 -14.24 7.21 -14.89
N SER A 320 -13.52 6.40 -14.10
CA SER A 320 -13.84 6.20 -12.69
C SER A 320 -13.59 7.49 -11.87
N TYR A 321 -14.04 7.48 -10.62
CA TYR A 321 -13.79 8.58 -9.68
C TYR A 321 -12.28 8.85 -9.55
N LEU A 322 -11.49 7.82 -9.26
CA LEU A 322 -10.03 7.91 -9.08
C LEU A 322 -9.25 8.16 -10.38
N ALA A 323 -9.88 8.06 -11.55
CA ALA A 323 -9.29 8.51 -12.81
C ALA A 323 -9.52 10.02 -13.07
N THR A 324 -10.40 10.67 -12.31
CA THR A 324 -10.84 12.06 -12.56
C THR A 324 -10.77 12.97 -11.33
N HIS A 325 -10.52 12.42 -10.16
CA HIS A 325 -10.39 13.10 -8.88
C HIS A 325 -9.09 12.68 -8.19
N TRP A 326 -8.77 13.33 -7.07
CA TRP A 326 -7.59 12.99 -6.29
C TRP A 326 -7.54 11.51 -5.92
N ASN A 327 -6.38 10.92 -6.19
CA ASN A 327 -6.05 9.53 -5.89
C ASN A 327 -4.75 9.55 -5.09
N VAL A 328 -4.75 8.97 -3.89
CA VAL A 328 -3.59 8.98 -2.99
C VAL A 328 -2.38 8.31 -3.64
N THR A 329 -2.59 7.37 -4.56
CA THR A 329 -1.49 6.74 -5.31
C THR A 329 -0.72 7.70 -6.22
N ASP A 330 -1.28 8.88 -6.53
CA ASP A 330 -0.64 10.00 -7.26
C ASP A 330 0.17 10.95 -6.35
N SER A 331 0.22 10.68 -5.05
CA SER A 331 0.95 11.52 -4.09
C SER A 331 2.45 11.51 -4.36
N ASP A 332 3.07 12.70 -4.37
CA ASP A 332 4.52 12.86 -4.54
C ASP A 332 5.31 12.40 -3.29
N PHE A 333 4.61 12.08 -2.20
CA PHE A 333 5.18 11.53 -0.97
C PHE A 333 5.22 9.99 -0.98
N LEU A 334 4.74 9.37 -2.06
CA LEU A 334 4.89 7.93 -2.32
C LEU A 334 5.94 7.70 -3.40
N ILE A 335 6.50 6.50 -3.39
CA ILE A 335 7.45 6.02 -4.38
C ILE A 335 6.68 5.50 -5.59
N HIS A 336 6.95 6.09 -6.74
CA HIS A 336 6.42 5.68 -8.05
C HIS A 336 7.48 4.82 -8.75
N PHE A 337 7.38 3.50 -8.61
CA PHE A 337 8.37 2.56 -9.17
C PHE A 337 8.42 2.58 -10.70
N ASP A 338 7.29 2.88 -11.33
CA ASP A 338 7.13 3.18 -12.75
C ASP A 338 7.95 4.39 -13.22
N HIS A 339 8.20 5.35 -12.33
CA HIS A 339 9.04 6.54 -12.59
C HIS A 339 10.51 6.36 -12.15
N LEU A 340 10.83 5.30 -11.40
CA LEU A 340 12.21 4.86 -11.17
C LEU A 340 12.74 4.00 -12.31
N ALA A 341 11.85 3.50 -13.18
CA ALA A 341 12.14 2.64 -14.31
C ALA A 341 11.81 3.19 -15.74
N PRO A 342 11.65 4.50 -16.02
CA PRO A 342 11.43 4.94 -17.39
C PRO A 342 12.73 4.97 -18.21
N ASP A 343 13.91 4.99 -17.57
CA ASP A 343 15.24 5.03 -18.22
C ASP A 343 16.19 3.89 -17.77
N ALA A 344 15.70 2.95 -16.94
CA ALA A 344 16.47 1.75 -16.58
C ALA A 344 16.24 0.66 -17.64
N ASP A 345 16.87 0.78 -18.81
CA ASP A 345 16.81 -0.27 -19.83
C ASP A 345 17.58 -1.51 -19.31
N ALA A 346 16.88 -2.49 -18.76
CA ALA A 346 17.42 -3.83 -18.60
C ALA A 346 17.29 -4.52 -19.96
N ILE A 347 18.40 -4.92 -20.60
CA ILE A 347 18.34 -5.62 -21.88
C ILE A 347 18.73 -7.09 -21.68
N LEU A 348 17.82 -8.00 -22.05
CA LEU A 348 18.15 -9.41 -22.17
C LEU A 348 19.12 -9.63 -23.34
N ARG A 349 20.30 -10.17 -23.03
CA ARG A 349 21.34 -10.55 -24.01
C ARG A 349 21.48 -12.05 -24.09
N VAL A 350 21.70 -12.53 -25.31
CA VAL A 350 21.97 -13.94 -25.61
C VAL A 350 23.12 -14.03 -26.58
N THR A 351 24.20 -14.72 -26.20
CA THR A 351 25.32 -14.99 -27.12
C THR A 351 25.82 -16.42 -27.04
N PRO A 352 26.31 -16.99 -28.16
CA PRO A 352 27.01 -18.28 -28.12
C PRO A 352 28.21 -18.25 -27.17
N ASN A 353 28.34 -19.27 -26.32
CA ASN A 353 29.48 -19.44 -25.43
C ASN A 353 30.60 -20.17 -26.18
N ASN A 354 31.50 -19.42 -26.82
CA ASN A 354 32.59 -19.96 -27.64
C ASN A 354 33.77 -20.55 -26.83
N ALA A 355 33.66 -20.61 -25.50
CA ALA A 355 34.74 -21.07 -24.62
C ALA A 355 34.84 -22.61 -24.51
N ASN A 356 33.87 -23.37 -25.02
CA ASN A 356 33.80 -24.81 -24.81
C ASN A 356 33.99 -25.60 -26.13
N THR A 357 35.13 -26.29 -26.27
CA THR A 357 35.42 -27.21 -27.40
C THR A 357 34.65 -28.54 -27.30
N SER A 358 33.81 -28.72 -26.28
CA SER A 358 32.96 -29.89 -26.09
C SER A 358 31.58 -29.64 -26.71
N HIS A 359 31.35 -30.22 -27.89
CA HIS A 359 30.12 -30.64 -28.59
C HIS A 359 28.68 -30.24 -28.14
N ARG A 360 28.45 -29.30 -27.25
CA ARG A 360 27.14 -28.69 -26.96
C ARG A 360 27.24 -27.20 -27.21
N ASP A 361 26.39 -26.71 -28.11
CA ASP A 361 26.29 -25.30 -28.46
C ASP A 361 25.59 -24.56 -27.30
N GLU A 362 26.36 -24.27 -26.25
CA GLU A 362 25.91 -23.55 -25.06
C GLU A 362 25.82 -22.05 -25.34
N TYR A 363 24.78 -21.40 -24.82
CA TYR A 363 24.57 -19.96 -24.93
C TYR A 363 24.65 -19.34 -23.54
N ARG A 364 25.19 -18.13 -23.45
CA ARG A 364 25.14 -17.30 -22.25
C ARG A 364 23.91 -16.41 -22.34
N LEU A 365 23.08 -16.43 -21.30
CA LEU A 365 22.00 -15.48 -21.07
C LEU A 365 22.44 -14.52 -19.95
N TRP A 366 22.26 -13.21 -20.13
CA TRP A 366 22.49 -12.25 -19.06
C TRP A 366 21.65 -10.99 -19.23
N ILE A 367 21.54 -10.20 -18.17
CA ILE A 367 20.91 -8.89 -18.21
C ILE A 367 22.00 -7.83 -18.29
N GLU A 368 21.91 -6.96 -19.30
CA GLU A 368 22.67 -5.73 -19.37
C GLU A 368 21.84 -4.61 -18.74
N MET A 369 22.28 -4.06 -17.61
CA MET A 369 21.61 -2.95 -16.94
C MET A 369 22.11 -1.62 -17.49
N ILE A 370 21.25 -0.87 -18.17
CA ILE A 370 21.56 0.48 -18.63
C ILE A 370 21.14 1.44 -17.50
N GLY A 371 22.14 2.02 -16.84
CA GLY A 371 21.97 2.86 -15.65
C GLY A 371 23.02 2.64 -14.55
N GLY A 372 23.80 1.56 -14.65
CA GLY A 372 24.92 1.26 -13.74
C GLY A 372 24.50 0.63 -12.39
N GLU A 373 25.46 0.52 -11.46
CA GLU A 373 25.32 -0.23 -10.18
C GLU A 373 24.12 0.22 -9.31
N ALA A 374 23.67 1.47 -9.43
CA ALA A 374 22.52 1.97 -8.66
C ALA A 374 21.20 1.30 -9.07
N VAL A 375 21.09 0.83 -10.31
CA VAL A 375 19.92 0.14 -10.84
C VAL A 375 19.99 -1.37 -10.54
N GLU A 376 21.19 -1.95 -10.54
CA GLU A 376 21.40 -3.35 -10.15
C GLU A 376 20.92 -3.64 -8.72
N GLN A 377 21.08 -2.68 -7.81
CA GLN A 377 20.65 -2.80 -6.41
C GLN A 377 19.12 -2.77 -6.23
N LEU A 378 18.36 -2.38 -7.25
CA LEU A 378 16.90 -2.41 -7.22
C LEU A 378 16.33 -3.83 -7.36
N PHE A 379 17.14 -4.79 -7.84
CA PHE A 379 16.70 -6.14 -8.13
C PHE A 379 17.44 -7.15 -7.26
N ASN A 380 16.68 -8.07 -6.64
CA ASN A 380 17.25 -9.14 -5.82
C ASN A 380 17.45 -10.44 -6.60
N SER A 381 16.75 -10.60 -7.73
CA SER A 381 16.83 -11.81 -8.54
C SER A 381 16.33 -11.62 -9.96
N VAL A 382 16.75 -12.53 -10.85
CA VAL A 382 16.29 -12.63 -12.23
C VAL A 382 15.90 -14.07 -12.54
N GLY A 383 14.70 -14.26 -13.04
CA GLY A 383 14.22 -15.53 -13.59
C GLY A 383 14.38 -15.55 -15.11
N PHE A 384 15.12 -16.52 -15.63
CA PHE A 384 15.24 -16.79 -17.06
C PHE A 384 14.29 -17.92 -17.48
N TYR A 385 13.60 -17.76 -18.60
CA TYR A 385 12.61 -18.71 -19.10
C TYR A 385 12.80 -19.02 -20.58
N GLN A 386 12.44 -20.24 -20.98
CA GLN A 386 12.21 -20.63 -22.36
C GLN A 386 10.71 -20.90 -22.54
N GLY A 387 10.02 -20.04 -23.30
CA GLY A 387 8.55 -20.00 -23.29
C GLY A 387 8.05 -19.69 -21.87
N ASP A 388 7.34 -20.64 -21.26
CA ASP A 388 6.85 -20.55 -19.87
C ASP A 388 7.65 -21.44 -18.90
N GLN A 389 8.64 -22.19 -19.40
CA GLN A 389 9.49 -23.05 -18.58
C GLN A 389 10.61 -22.24 -17.95
N LEU A 390 10.73 -22.27 -16.62
CA LEU A 390 11.85 -21.69 -15.90
C LEU A 390 13.15 -22.45 -16.20
N LEU A 391 14.17 -21.71 -16.65
CA LEU A 391 15.52 -22.20 -16.88
C LEU A 391 16.38 -22.07 -15.62
N ALA A 392 16.40 -20.88 -15.03
CA ALA A 392 17.18 -20.57 -13.84
C ALA A 392 16.64 -19.32 -13.13
N THR A 393 16.88 -19.25 -11.81
CA THR A 393 16.72 -18.04 -11.01
C THR A 393 18.09 -17.65 -10.49
N ILE A 394 18.53 -16.43 -10.79
CA ILE A 394 19.83 -15.89 -10.39
C ILE A 394 19.61 -14.82 -9.34
N THR A 395 20.35 -14.88 -8.24
CA THR A 395 20.22 -13.96 -7.09
C THR A 395 21.53 -13.22 -6.81
N ASP A 396 22.53 -13.37 -7.68
CA ASP A 396 23.80 -12.65 -7.62
C ASP A 396 23.80 -11.44 -8.57
N GLY A 397 24.69 -10.48 -8.34
CA GLY A 397 24.70 -9.21 -9.08
C GLY A 397 25.18 -9.29 -10.54
N LEU A 398 25.53 -10.47 -11.07
CA LEU A 398 25.90 -10.62 -12.49
C LEU A 398 24.71 -11.06 -13.36
N PHE A 399 23.61 -11.52 -12.75
CA PHE A 399 22.37 -11.96 -13.40
C PHE A 399 22.61 -12.72 -14.71
N GLU A 400 23.44 -13.76 -14.65
CA GLU A 400 23.83 -14.56 -15.81
C GLU A 400 23.57 -16.05 -15.60
N THR A 401 23.29 -16.76 -16.70
CA THR A 401 23.16 -18.21 -16.69
C THR A 401 23.54 -18.84 -18.03
N ALA A 402 23.91 -20.12 -17.98
CA ALA A 402 24.13 -20.93 -19.16
C ALA A 402 22.82 -21.57 -19.63
N TRP A 403 22.54 -21.48 -20.93
CA TRP A 403 21.39 -22.09 -21.58
C TRP A 403 21.85 -23.07 -22.66
N LEU A 404 21.31 -24.28 -22.58
CA LEU A 404 21.53 -25.36 -23.55
C LEU A 404 20.23 -25.58 -24.33
N PRO A 405 20.12 -25.11 -25.59
CA PRO A 405 18.95 -25.36 -26.39
C PRO A 405 18.77 -26.87 -26.64
N PRO A 406 17.53 -27.40 -26.54
CA PRO A 406 17.28 -28.83 -26.76
C PRO A 406 17.63 -29.29 -28.18
N GLU A 407 17.30 -28.48 -29.20
CA GLU A 407 17.50 -28.76 -30.62
C GLU A 407 17.74 -27.45 -31.40
N PRO A 408 18.13 -27.50 -32.68
CA PRO A 408 18.10 -26.31 -33.54
C PRO A 408 16.66 -25.84 -33.79
N GLY A 409 16.41 -24.54 -33.70
CA GLY A 409 15.08 -23.97 -33.88
C GLY A 409 14.94 -22.55 -33.32
N ASP A 410 13.72 -22.01 -33.42
CA ASP A 410 13.38 -20.72 -32.84
C ASP A 410 12.88 -20.88 -31.40
N TYR A 411 13.47 -20.11 -30.49
CA TYR A 411 13.14 -20.12 -29.07
C TYR A 411 12.72 -18.72 -28.62
N LEU A 412 11.71 -18.67 -27.75
CA LEU A 412 11.35 -17.46 -27.02
C LEU A 412 12.05 -17.51 -25.67
N ILE A 413 13.02 -16.62 -25.45
CA ILE A 413 13.67 -16.46 -24.16
C ILE A 413 13.07 -15.24 -23.48
N LYS A 414 12.70 -15.40 -22.20
CA LYS A 414 12.18 -14.32 -21.38
C LYS A 414 13.07 -14.13 -20.17
N ALA A 415 13.26 -12.88 -19.78
CA ALA A 415 13.83 -12.53 -18.49
C ALA A 415 12.80 -11.78 -17.68
N ARG A 416 12.81 -12.07 -16.39
CA ARG A 416 11.97 -11.40 -15.43
C ARG A 416 12.83 -10.97 -14.26
N LEU A 417 13.01 -9.66 -14.13
CA LEU A 417 13.71 -9.09 -13.00
C LEU A 417 12.74 -9.00 -11.83
N TYR A 418 13.26 -9.18 -10.63
CA TYR A 418 12.48 -9.16 -9.40
C TYR A 418 13.13 -8.16 -8.46
N THR A 419 12.37 -7.15 -8.06
CA THR A 419 12.75 -6.31 -6.93
C THR A 419 12.49 -7.06 -5.62
N PRO A 420 13.09 -6.64 -4.49
CA PRO A 420 12.76 -7.17 -3.17
C PRO A 420 11.27 -7.18 -2.84
N GLU A 421 10.49 -6.31 -3.47
CA GLU A 421 9.05 -6.09 -3.29
C GLU A 421 8.19 -6.82 -4.34
N GLY A 422 8.80 -7.57 -5.26
CA GLY A 422 8.07 -8.50 -6.13
C GLY A 422 7.57 -7.97 -7.48
N THR A 423 8.00 -6.78 -7.91
CA THR A 423 7.58 -6.22 -9.21
C THR A 423 8.62 -6.37 -10.32
N ARG A 424 8.06 -6.59 -11.52
CA ARG A 424 8.65 -7.33 -12.65
C ARG A 424 8.88 -6.39 -13.82
N VAL A 425 10.13 -6.02 -14.09
CA VAL A 425 10.52 -5.54 -15.42
C VAL A 425 10.56 -6.77 -16.34
N PHE A 426 9.87 -6.69 -17.49
CA PHE A 426 9.71 -7.80 -18.43
C PHE A 426 10.48 -7.51 -19.71
N GLU A 427 11.39 -8.42 -20.06
CA GLU A 427 12.08 -8.40 -21.35
C GLU A 427 11.88 -9.73 -22.07
N GLU A 428 11.53 -9.67 -23.36
CA GLU A 428 11.34 -10.85 -24.20
C GLU A 428 12.20 -10.73 -25.46
N LEU A 429 12.98 -11.78 -25.75
CA LEU A 429 13.82 -11.86 -26.93
C LEU A 429 13.57 -13.18 -27.68
N ARG A 430 13.37 -13.08 -29.01
CA ARG A 430 13.33 -14.24 -29.89
C ARG A 430 14.75 -14.60 -30.35
N VAL A 431 15.14 -15.84 -30.14
CA VAL A 431 16.47 -16.36 -30.47
C VAL A 431 16.35 -17.52 -31.44
N THR A 432 17.00 -17.42 -32.60
CA THR A 432 17.09 -18.51 -33.57
C THR A 432 18.40 -19.28 -33.36
N VAL A 433 18.30 -20.55 -33.00
CA VAL A 433 19.43 -21.48 -32.88
C VAL A 433 19.62 -22.19 -34.23
N PRO A 434 20.74 -21.96 -34.94
CA PRO A 434 20.94 -22.49 -36.28
C PRO A 434 21.15 -24.01 -36.27
N GLN A 435 20.65 -24.69 -37.32
CA GLN A 435 20.98 -26.09 -37.55
C GLN A 435 22.47 -26.21 -37.90
N LYS A 436 23.20 -27.03 -37.14
CA LYS A 436 24.62 -27.28 -37.39
C LYS A 436 24.77 -27.86 -38.80
N ALA A 437 25.61 -27.26 -39.64
CA ALA A 437 25.91 -27.83 -40.94
C ALA A 437 26.48 -29.24 -40.73
N VAL A 438 25.78 -30.26 -41.20
CA VAL A 438 26.31 -31.61 -41.28
C VAL A 438 27.45 -31.53 -42.29
N VAL A 439 28.70 -31.57 -41.82
CA VAL A 439 29.84 -31.80 -42.72
C VAL A 439 29.64 -33.22 -43.23
N PRO A 440 29.37 -33.46 -44.53
CA PRO A 440 29.21 -34.82 -45.01
C PRO A 440 30.53 -35.54 -44.75
N ASN A 441 30.48 -36.69 -44.08
CA ASN A 441 31.62 -37.59 -44.04
C ASN A 441 32.04 -37.86 -45.49
N ALA A 442 33.15 -37.26 -45.92
CA ALA A 442 33.77 -37.62 -47.17
C ALA A 442 34.20 -39.08 -47.04
N LEU A 443 33.43 -39.98 -47.64
CA LEU A 443 33.83 -41.35 -47.91
C LEU A 443 35.10 -41.27 -48.77
N TYR A 444 36.25 -41.40 -48.13
CA TYR A 444 37.51 -41.66 -48.81
C TYR A 444 37.40 -43.06 -49.44
N LEU A 445 37.13 -43.13 -50.73
CA LEU A 445 37.43 -44.32 -51.52
C LEU A 445 38.96 -44.42 -51.65
N PRO A 446 39.60 -45.53 -51.26
CA PRO A 446 41.03 -45.69 -51.45
C PRO A 446 41.33 -45.82 -52.95
N MET A 447 42.07 -44.86 -53.51
CA MET A 447 42.75 -45.07 -54.79
C MET A 447 43.87 -46.09 -54.58
N ILE A 448 43.68 -47.29 -55.12
CA ILE A 448 44.76 -48.24 -55.36
C ILE A 448 45.57 -47.70 -56.55
N GLN A 449 46.76 -47.15 -56.27
CA GLN A 449 47.81 -47.08 -57.28
C GLN A 449 48.58 -48.40 -57.27
N LEU A 450 48.45 -49.19 -58.33
CA LEU A 450 49.43 -50.20 -58.68
C LEU A 450 50.42 -49.56 -59.67
N ASN A 451 51.70 -49.76 -59.38
CA ASN A 451 52.90 -49.17 -59.99
C ASN A 451 52.93 -49.13 -61.53
#